data_AF-A0A7Y5U1M1-F1
#
_entry.id   AF-A0A7Y5U1M1-F1
#
_cell.length_a   1.000
_cell.length_b   1.000
_cell.length_c   1.000
_cell.angle_alpha   90.00
_cell.angle_beta   90.00
_cell.angle_gamma   90.00
#
_symmetry.space_group_name_H-M   'P 1'
#
loop_
_entity.id
_entity.type
_entity.pdbx_description
1 polymer ?
#
loop_
_entity_poly.entity_id
_entity_poly.type
_entity_poly.pdbx_seq_one_letter_code
_entity_poly.pdbx_strand_id
1 'polypeptide(L)'
;MIGAGALVAACGGGPSRPSPNPGGTPPPANSPPVVKSITASAARAEVGQPISLSATVEDAETPVDNLTYVWTAPNGTFAGTGRNVTWTPGSDAATPGDFTITLSLVERYISGSTTKENTASGTTTIHVNNSPRELAELSLRFLGEFANSKIPPEQCVAEFSDSCRGKKEELENIIDNRHDFEIMASTLRHTGLQIDPSFTRATVHTACSFTSRVITNSPQSGGCTASPSSCRFGSTQAVDGDCWTTNVYERGRWWLCDSHFAPRGALTAFARAFFGMR
;
A
#
# COMPACT_ATOMS: atom_id res chain seq x y z
N MET A 1 -61.10 -109.93 -6.62
CA MET A 1 -60.71 -110.13 -5.21
C MET A 1 -59.48 -109.27 -4.91
N ILE A 2 -59.65 -108.34 -3.95
CA ILE A 2 -58.71 -107.81 -2.94
C ILE A 2 -57.25 -107.48 -3.31
N GLY A 3 -56.89 -106.21 -3.05
CA GLY A 3 -55.62 -105.76 -2.44
C GLY A 3 -54.70 -104.95 -3.36
N ALA A 4 -53.95 -103.92 -2.96
CA ALA A 4 -53.82 -103.06 -1.78
C ALA A 4 -52.72 -102.02 -2.13
N GLY A 5 -52.69 -100.83 -1.51
CA GLY A 5 -51.45 -100.03 -1.44
C GLY A 5 -51.63 -98.51 -1.47
N ALA A 6 -51.59 -97.87 -0.30
CA ALA A 6 -51.56 -96.43 -0.11
C ALA A 6 -50.14 -95.84 -0.27
N LEU A 7 -50.03 -94.61 -0.75
CA LEU A 7 -48.81 -93.78 -0.71
C LEU A 7 -49.15 -92.37 -0.21
N VAL A 8 -48.50 -91.99 0.89
CA VAL A 8 -48.47 -90.64 1.47
C VAL A 8 -47.26 -89.91 0.88
N ALA A 9 -47.42 -88.66 0.44
CA ALA A 9 -46.31 -87.80 0.04
C ALA A 9 -46.46 -86.41 0.67
N ALA A 10 -45.38 -85.98 1.33
CA ALA A 10 -45.27 -84.83 2.21
C ALA A 10 -45.03 -83.49 1.48
N CYS A 11 -45.41 -82.38 2.12
CA CYS A 11 -45.13 -81.01 1.67
C CYS A 11 -43.69 -80.59 2.04
N GLY A 12 -42.87 -80.25 1.04
CA GLY A 12 -41.57 -79.63 1.23
C GLY A 12 -41.66 -78.10 1.29
N GLY A 13 -41.28 -77.50 2.42
CA GLY A 13 -41.07 -76.06 2.56
C GLY A 13 -39.73 -75.64 1.94
N GLY A 14 -39.77 -74.68 1.02
CA GLY A 14 -38.57 -74.09 0.42
C GLY A 14 -37.83 -73.13 1.36
N PRO A 15 -36.52 -72.93 1.16
CA PRO A 15 -35.70 -72.07 2.02
C PRO A 15 -36.07 -70.59 1.85
N SER A 16 -36.39 -69.93 2.97
CA SER A 16 -36.60 -68.49 3.05
C SER A 16 -35.28 -67.75 2.78
N ARG A 17 -35.23 -67.01 1.66
CA ARG A 17 -34.18 -66.04 1.33
C ARG A 17 -34.11 -64.96 2.42
N PRO A 18 -32.92 -64.64 2.98
CA PRO A 18 -32.79 -63.52 3.90
C PRO A 18 -33.15 -62.21 3.18
N SER A 19 -34.03 -61.42 3.79
CA SER A 19 -34.34 -60.06 3.33
C SER A 19 -33.10 -59.17 3.48
N PRO A 20 -32.74 -58.34 2.49
CA PRO A 20 -31.68 -57.34 2.66
C PRO A 20 -32.11 -56.33 3.72
N ASN A 21 -31.27 -56.12 4.72
CA ASN A 21 -31.47 -55.12 5.76
C ASN A 21 -31.46 -53.71 5.14
N PRO A 22 -32.57 -52.93 5.15
CA PRO A 22 -32.57 -51.55 4.67
C PRO A 22 -32.23 -50.63 5.85
N GLY A 23 -30.96 -50.61 6.26
CA GLY A 23 -30.64 -50.13 7.61
C GLY A 23 -29.35 -49.35 7.81
N GLY A 24 -28.69 -48.89 6.75
CA GLY A 24 -27.61 -47.90 6.87
C GLY A 24 -28.08 -46.57 6.33
N THR A 25 -28.31 -45.57 7.19
CA THR A 25 -28.39 -44.19 6.70
C THR A 25 -27.06 -43.88 6.00
N PRO A 26 -27.08 -43.29 4.77
CA PRO A 26 -25.85 -42.88 4.10
C PRO A 26 -25.02 -42.02 5.06
N PRO A 27 -23.68 -42.16 5.07
CA PRO A 27 -22.83 -41.27 5.85
C PRO A 27 -23.17 -39.81 5.50
N PRO A 28 -23.09 -38.88 6.47
CA PRO A 28 -23.35 -37.47 6.23
C PRO A 28 -22.54 -36.96 5.04
N ALA A 29 -23.13 -36.06 4.25
CA ALA A 29 -22.38 -35.41 3.17
C ALA A 29 -21.24 -34.57 3.77
N ASN A 30 -20.05 -34.67 3.20
CA ASN A 30 -18.89 -33.89 3.64
C ASN A 30 -19.13 -32.40 3.38
N SER A 31 -18.96 -31.59 4.41
CA SER A 31 -19.14 -30.15 4.32
C SER A 31 -17.86 -29.49 3.79
N PRO A 32 -17.92 -28.33 3.11
CA PRO A 32 -16.71 -27.60 2.76
C PRO A 32 -15.98 -27.05 4.00
N PRO A 33 -14.65 -26.86 3.92
CA PRO A 33 -13.92 -26.15 4.95
C PRO A 33 -14.39 -24.69 5.06
N VAL A 34 -14.03 -24.03 6.15
CA VAL A 34 -14.38 -22.62 6.41
C VAL A 34 -13.13 -21.86 6.82
N VAL A 35 -12.85 -20.75 6.13
CA VAL A 35 -11.90 -19.73 6.61
C VAL A 35 -12.67 -18.79 7.53
N LYS A 36 -12.44 -18.87 8.85
CA LYS A 36 -13.12 -18.02 9.84
C LYS A 36 -12.58 -16.60 9.84
N SER A 37 -11.26 -16.48 9.77
CA SER A 37 -10.58 -15.18 9.78
C SER A 37 -9.18 -15.31 9.23
N ILE A 38 -8.69 -14.24 8.62
CA ILE A 38 -7.27 -14.02 8.33
C ILE A 38 -6.85 -12.80 9.13
N THR A 39 -5.76 -12.92 9.87
CA THR A 39 -5.18 -11.83 10.66
C THR A 39 -3.78 -11.54 10.15
N ALA A 40 -3.41 -10.27 10.17
CA ALA A 40 -2.09 -9.80 9.80
C ALA A 40 -1.42 -9.12 11.00
N SER A 41 -0.10 -9.22 11.11
CA SER A 41 0.67 -8.56 12.17
C SER A 41 0.61 -7.04 12.09
N ALA A 42 0.30 -6.48 10.92
CA ALA A 42 0.10 -5.06 10.69
C ALA A 42 -0.92 -4.83 9.57
N ALA A 43 -1.73 -3.78 9.67
CA ALA A 43 -2.65 -3.35 8.61
C ALA A 43 -1.95 -2.61 7.45
N ARG A 44 -0.69 -2.20 7.68
CA ARG A 44 0.17 -1.50 6.74
C ARG A 44 1.48 -2.25 6.58
N ALA A 45 1.98 -2.37 5.36
CA ALA A 45 3.27 -2.96 5.02
C ALA A 45 4.10 -2.00 4.17
N GLU A 46 5.42 -2.04 4.35
CA GLU A 46 6.36 -1.43 3.41
C GLU A 46 6.81 -2.47 2.39
N VAL A 47 7.05 -2.01 1.17
CA VAL A 47 7.75 -2.79 0.15
C VAL A 47 9.05 -3.39 0.71
N GLY A 48 9.24 -4.69 0.48
CA GLY A 48 10.40 -5.44 0.96
C GLY A 48 10.41 -5.74 2.47
N GLN A 49 9.41 -5.28 3.24
CA GLN A 49 9.28 -5.62 4.66
C GLN A 49 8.27 -6.75 4.85
N PRO A 50 8.67 -7.87 5.48
CA PRO A 50 7.78 -8.99 5.72
C PRO A 50 6.72 -8.66 6.77
N ILE A 51 5.50 -9.16 6.57
CA ILE A 51 4.46 -9.22 7.60
C ILE A 51 3.99 -10.66 7.79
N SER A 52 3.59 -10.99 9.03
CA SER A 52 3.05 -12.32 9.34
C SER A 52 1.54 -12.35 9.10
N LEU A 53 1.07 -13.45 8.51
CA LEU A 53 -0.34 -13.74 8.27
C LEU A 53 -0.70 -15.04 8.97
N SER A 54 -1.86 -15.05 9.63
CA SER A 54 -2.40 -16.22 10.32
C SER A 54 -3.87 -16.41 10.02
N ALA A 55 -4.24 -17.61 9.58
CA ALA A 55 -5.61 -18.00 9.29
C ALA A 55 -6.18 -18.93 10.38
N THR A 56 -7.40 -18.62 10.84
CA THR A 56 -8.22 -19.56 11.61
C THR A 56 -9.15 -20.27 10.65
N VAL A 57 -9.05 -21.59 10.62
CA VAL A 57 -9.81 -22.45 9.70
C VAL A 57 -10.48 -23.55 10.48
N GLU A 58 -11.64 -23.99 9.99
CA GLU A 58 -12.40 -25.09 10.56
C GLU A 58 -12.90 -25.99 9.43
N ASP A 59 -12.97 -27.27 9.73
CA ASP A 59 -13.62 -28.27 8.90
C ASP A 59 -14.16 -29.35 9.84
N ALA A 60 -15.37 -29.84 9.57
CA ALA A 60 -16.06 -30.75 10.48
C ALA A 60 -15.62 -32.20 10.29
N GLU A 61 -15.18 -32.56 9.08
CA GLU A 61 -14.87 -33.93 8.70
C GLU A 61 -13.36 -34.17 8.52
N THR A 62 -12.65 -33.20 7.94
CA THR A 62 -11.22 -33.28 7.65
C THR A 62 -10.39 -32.52 8.70
N PRO A 63 -9.39 -33.15 9.33
CA PRO A 63 -8.46 -32.43 10.19
C PRO A 63 -7.81 -31.26 9.44
N VAL A 64 -7.80 -30.07 10.04
CA VAL A 64 -7.32 -28.83 9.40
C VAL A 64 -5.87 -28.90 8.88
N ASP A 65 -5.02 -29.74 9.48
CA ASP A 65 -3.64 -29.96 9.03
C ASP A 65 -3.54 -30.81 7.75
N ASN A 66 -4.64 -31.49 7.37
CA ASN A 66 -4.74 -32.25 6.12
C ASN A 66 -5.33 -31.44 4.96
N LEU A 67 -5.74 -30.19 5.21
CA LEU A 67 -6.18 -29.28 4.15
C LEU A 67 -4.98 -28.75 3.36
N THR A 68 -5.19 -28.46 2.08
CA THR A 68 -4.19 -27.75 1.26
C THR A 68 -4.44 -26.26 1.33
N TYR A 69 -3.39 -25.47 1.61
CA TYR A 69 -3.45 -24.02 1.77
C TYR A 69 -2.73 -23.34 0.60
N VAL A 70 -3.43 -22.45 -0.09
CA VAL A 70 -2.88 -21.69 -1.21
C VAL A 70 -3.06 -20.20 -0.93
N TRP A 71 -1.94 -19.52 -0.67
CA TRP A 71 -1.91 -18.08 -0.45
C TRP A 71 -1.55 -17.34 -1.75
N THR A 72 -2.28 -16.27 -2.05
CA THR A 72 -2.02 -15.40 -3.20
C THR A 72 -2.15 -13.92 -2.83
N ALA A 73 -1.42 -13.07 -3.56
CA ALA A 73 -1.46 -11.62 -3.44
C ALA A 73 -1.23 -10.99 -4.83
N PRO A 74 -1.61 -9.72 -5.06
CA PRO A 74 -1.37 -9.04 -6.34
C PRO A 74 0.11 -8.92 -6.72
N ASN A 75 0.98 -8.86 -5.72
CA ASN A 75 2.43 -8.75 -5.88
C ASN A 75 3.13 -9.26 -4.59
N GLY A 76 4.43 -9.53 -4.68
CA GLY A 76 5.23 -10.02 -3.56
C GLY A 76 5.32 -11.54 -3.49
N THR A 77 5.90 -12.04 -2.40
CA THR A 77 6.17 -13.48 -2.20
C THR A 77 5.73 -13.95 -0.82
N PHE A 78 5.36 -15.22 -0.74
CA PHE A 78 5.04 -15.90 0.52
C PHE A 78 6.18 -16.85 0.92
N ALA A 79 6.50 -16.87 2.22
CA ALA A 79 7.37 -17.85 2.84
C ALA A 79 6.59 -18.65 3.89
N GLY A 80 6.80 -19.96 3.92
CA GLY A 80 6.04 -20.90 4.75
C GLY A 80 4.83 -21.49 4.03
N THR A 81 4.09 -22.36 4.73
CA THR A 81 2.91 -23.05 4.22
C THR A 81 1.87 -23.20 5.33
N GLY A 82 0.66 -23.62 4.96
CA GLY A 82 -0.41 -23.87 5.92
C GLY A 82 -1.10 -22.58 6.39
N ARG A 83 -1.54 -22.59 7.66
CA ARG A 83 -2.30 -21.50 8.29
C ARG A 83 -1.48 -20.24 8.54
N ASN A 84 -0.16 -20.38 8.69
CA ASN A 84 0.73 -19.28 9.06
C ASN A 84 1.80 -19.11 7.99
N VAL A 85 1.85 -17.92 7.40
CA VAL A 85 2.84 -17.57 6.37
C VAL A 85 3.40 -16.17 6.65
N THR A 86 4.55 -15.89 6.05
CA THR A 86 5.07 -14.53 5.96
C THR A 86 4.89 -14.04 4.54
N TRP A 87 4.35 -12.84 4.35
CA TRP A 87 4.22 -12.20 3.05
C TRP A 87 5.12 -10.97 2.98
N THR A 88 5.85 -10.84 1.88
CA THR A 88 6.71 -9.68 1.61
C THR A 88 6.26 -9.00 0.31
N PRO A 89 5.77 -7.74 0.34
CA PRO A 89 5.43 -7.02 -0.88
C PRO A 89 6.68 -6.80 -1.75
N GLY A 90 6.54 -6.96 -3.06
CA GLY A 90 7.63 -6.83 -4.03
C GLY A 90 8.02 -5.38 -4.30
N SER A 91 9.24 -5.18 -4.81
CA SER A 91 9.81 -3.85 -5.08
C SER A 91 9.10 -3.04 -6.16
N ASP A 92 8.41 -3.73 -7.06
CA ASP A 92 7.66 -3.20 -8.20
C ASP A 92 6.16 -3.01 -7.91
N ALA A 93 5.74 -3.18 -6.65
CA ALA A 93 4.38 -2.94 -6.21
C ALA A 93 3.87 -1.55 -6.61
N ALA A 94 2.65 -1.49 -7.18
CA ALA A 94 1.93 -0.25 -7.41
C ALA A 94 1.50 0.35 -6.06
N THR A 95 2.14 1.44 -5.65
CA THR A 95 2.03 2.03 -4.31
C THR A 95 1.83 3.54 -4.38
N PRO A 96 1.19 4.16 -3.36
CA PRO A 96 0.48 3.51 -2.25
C PRO A 96 -0.78 2.77 -2.72
N GLY A 97 -1.16 1.67 -2.06
CA GLY A 97 -2.35 0.92 -2.49
C GLY A 97 -2.77 -0.22 -1.57
N ASP A 98 -4.04 -0.61 -1.68
CA ASP A 98 -4.63 -1.71 -0.89
C ASP A 98 -4.52 -3.03 -1.63
N PHE A 99 -3.91 -4.02 -0.97
CA PHE A 99 -3.60 -5.32 -1.54
C PHE A 99 -4.48 -6.37 -0.89
N THR A 100 -5.33 -7.01 -1.69
CA THR A 100 -6.19 -8.11 -1.24
C THR A 100 -5.40 -9.42 -1.27
N ILE A 101 -5.07 -9.90 -0.08
CA ILE A 101 -4.45 -11.21 0.14
C ILE A 101 -5.57 -12.25 0.22
N THR A 102 -5.42 -13.34 -0.51
CA THR A 102 -6.40 -14.44 -0.56
C THR A 102 -5.78 -15.72 -0.04
N LEU A 103 -6.51 -16.42 0.83
CA LEU A 103 -6.27 -17.81 1.16
C LEU A 103 -7.36 -18.66 0.53
N SER A 104 -6.96 -19.65 -0.27
CA SER A 104 -7.81 -20.72 -0.76
C SER A 104 -7.47 -22.04 -0.06
N LEU A 105 -8.49 -22.70 0.46
CA LEU A 105 -8.44 -24.04 1.02
C LEU A 105 -8.94 -25.04 0.00
N VAL A 106 -8.21 -26.14 -0.15
CA VAL A 106 -8.65 -27.31 -0.91
C VAL A 106 -8.68 -28.51 0.03
N GLU A 107 -9.85 -29.07 0.20
CA GLU A 107 -10.10 -30.31 0.92
C GLU A 107 -10.27 -31.44 -0.10
N ARG A 108 -9.57 -32.57 0.09
CA ARG A 108 -9.74 -33.78 -0.71
C ARG A 108 -10.32 -34.89 0.15
N TYR A 109 -11.48 -35.40 -0.22
CA TYR A 109 -12.19 -36.43 0.52
C TYR A 109 -12.72 -37.54 -0.40
N ILE A 110 -13.05 -38.70 0.19
CA ILE A 110 -13.59 -39.84 -0.55
C ILE A 110 -15.09 -39.92 -0.30
N SER A 111 -15.87 -39.94 -1.37
CA SER A 111 -17.33 -40.12 -1.34
C SER A 111 -17.70 -41.34 -2.18
N GLY A 112 -17.93 -42.48 -1.53
CA GLY A 112 -18.10 -43.76 -2.21
C GLY A 112 -16.76 -44.25 -2.77
N SER A 113 -16.68 -44.51 -4.08
CA SER A 113 -15.44 -44.91 -4.77
C SER A 113 -14.76 -43.76 -5.52
N THR A 114 -15.17 -42.52 -5.26
CA THR A 114 -14.71 -41.34 -6.00
C THR A 114 -14.06 -40.34 -5.05
N THR A 115 -12.89 -39.83 -5.42
CA THR A 115 -12.26 -38.67 -4.77
C THR A 115 -12.97 -37.41 -5.23
N LYS A 116 -13.38 -36.58 -4.27
CA LYS A 116 -14.01 -35.28 -4.50
C LYS A 116 -13.19 -34.19 -3.82
N GLU A 117 -13.46 -32.95 -4.22
CA GLU A 117 -12.84 -31.77 -3.61
C GLU A 117 -13.92 -30.81 -3.11
N ASN A 118 -13.69 -30.23 -1.94
CA ASN A 118 -14.35 -29.01 -1.51
C ASN A 118 -13.34 -27.87 -1.51
N THR A 119 -13.83 -26.66 -1.71
CA THR A 119 -13.00 -25.45 -1.65
C THR A 119 -13.66 -24.38 -0.81
N ALA A 120 -12.84 -23.57 -0.17
CA ALA A 120 -13.27 -22.37 0.52
C ALA A 120 -12.20 -21.30 0.38
N SER A 121 -12.59 -20.04 0.50
CA SER A 121 -11.64 -18.94 0.48
C SER A 121 -11.98 -17.88 1.51
N GLY A 122 -10.94 -17.15 1.91
CA GLY A 122 -11.05 -15.95 2.72
C GLY A 122 -10.05 -14.91 2.25
N THR A 123 -10.29 -13.66 2.59
CA THR A 123 -9.42 -12.55 2.21
C THR A 123 -9.09 -11.65 3.40
N THR A 124 -7.98 -10.94 3.29
CA THR A 124 -7.66 -9.78 4.12
C THR A 124 -7.05 -8.70 3.23
N THR A 125 -7.21 -7.44 3.62
CA THR A 125 -6.63 -6.31 2.88
C THR A 125 -5.48 -5.73 3.68
N ILE A 126 -4.36 -5.46 3.02
CA ILE A 126 -3.19 -4.80 3.60
C ILE A 126 -2.86 -3.57 2.77
N HIS A 127 -2.70 -2.43 3.42
CA HIS A 127 -2.24 -1.21 2.77
C HIS A 127 -0.72 -1.27 2.57
N VAL A 128 -0.24 -1.06 1.34
CA VAL A 128 1.17 -1.16 0.98
C VAL A 128 1.71 0.20 0.56
N ASN A 129 2.84 0.60 1.14
CA ASN A 129 3.61 1.77 0.75
C ASN A 129 5.00 1.39 0.25
N ASN A 130 5.55 2.24 -0.61
CA ASN A 130 6.99 2.35 -0.82
C ASN A 130 7.42 3.74 -0.33
N SER A 131 7.46 3.91 1.00
CA SER A 131 7.66 5.24 1.59
C SER A 131 8.91 5.97 1.08
N PRO A 132 10.08 5.31 0.93
CA PRO A 132 11.25 5.99 0.39
C PRO A 132 11.06 6.54 -1.02
N ARG A 133 10.43 5.75 -1.91
CA ARG A 133 10.14 6.18 -3.28
C ARG A 133 9.11 7.29 -3.30
N GLU A 134 7.99 7.09 -2.61
CA GLU A 134 6.87 8.02 -2.56
C GLU A 134 7.30 9.40 -2.04
N LEU A 135 8.08 9.44 -0.96
CA LEU A 135 8.58 10.69 -0.36
C LEU A 135 9.59 11.42 -1.25
N ALA A 136 10.51 10.67 -1.89
CA ALA A 136 11.48 11.27 -2.81
C ALA A 136 10.78 11.86 -4.05
N GLU A 137 9.84 11.13 -4.64
CA GLU A 137 9.06 11.59 -5.79
C GLU A 137 8.18 12.79 -5.43
N LEU A 138 7.55 12.77 -4.25
CA LEU A 138 6.71 13.86 -3.74
C LEU A 138 7.52 15.16 -3.58
N SER A 139 8.68 15.11 -2.92
CA SER A 139 9.54 16.29 -2.75
C SER A 139 10.08 16.81 -4.07
N LEU A 140 10.49 15.92 -5.00
CA LEU A 140 11.01 16.34 -6.30
C LEU A 140 9.91 16.93 -7.19
N ARG A 141 8.68 16.40 -7.14
CA ARG A 141 7.54 16.95 -7.88
C ARG A 141 7.24 18.36 -7.43
N PHE A 142 7.09 18.58 -6.12
CA PHE A 142 6.86 19.91 -5.56
C PHE A 142 7.94 20.91 -5.99
N LEU A 143 9.21 20.57 -5.82
CA LEU A 143 10.32 21.45 -6.19
C LEU A 143 10.39 21.70 -7.72
N GLY A 144 10.01 20.71 -8.52
CA GLY A 144 9.90 20.84 -9.97
C GLY A 144 8.75 21.76 -10.41
N GLU A 145 7.60 21.67 -9.76
CA GLU A 145 6.46 22.55 -9.98
C GLU A 145 6.74 23.97 -9.51
N PHE A 146 7.37 24.14 -8.34
CA PHE A 146 7.89 25.42 -7.86
C PHE A 146 8.83 26.06 -8.90
N ALA A 147 9.83 25.29 -9.37
CA ALA A 147 10.82 25.73 -10.36
C ALA A 147 10.23 26.14 -11.71
N ASN A 148 9.00 25.73 -12.02
CA ASN A 148 8.30 26.12 -13.23
C ASN A 148 7.31 27.25 -12.93
N SER A 149 7.74 28.50 -13.08
CA SER A 149 6.93 29.70 -12.80
C SER A 149 5.61 29.79 -13.59
N LYS A 150 5.36 28.90 -14.58
CA LYS A 150 4.10 28.84 -15.33
C LYS A 150 3.03 27.96 -14.68
N ILE A 151 3.40 27.09 -13.75
CA ILE A 151 2.45 26.28 -12.99
C ILE A 151 1.72 27.20 -12.00
N PRO A 152 0.40 27.12 -11.79
CA PRO A 152 -0.28 27.93 -10.78
C PRO A 152 0.24 27.67 -9.35
N PRO A 153 0.33 28.68 -8.46
CA PRO A 153 0.76 28.49 -7.07
C PRO A 153 -0.05 27.42 -6.32
N GLU A 154 -1.37 27.36 -6.54
CA GLU A 154 -2.27 26.40 -5.90
C GLU A 154 -1.96 24.96 -6.33
N GLN A 155 -1.49 24.77 -7.56
CA GLN A 155 -1.07 23.46 -8.04
C GLN A 155 0.22 23.00 -7.37
N CYS A 156 1.17 23.91 -7.13
CA CYS A 156 2.44 23.59 -6.48
C CYS A 156 2.23 23.04 -5.05
N VAL A 157 1.22 23.55 -4.34
CA VAL A 157 0.89 23.11 -2.97
C VAL A 157 -0.21 22.06 -2.91
N ALA A 158 -0.63 21.49 -4.05
CA ALA A 158 -1.74 20.55 -4.10
C ALA A 158 -1.50 19.28 -3.28
N GLU A 159 -0.24 18.85 -3.16
CA GLU A 159 0.16 17.66 -2.38
C GLU A 159 0.62 17.98 -0.95
N PHE A 160 0.39 19.21 -0.47
CA PHE A 160 0.49 19.52 0.95
C PHE A 160 -0.78 19.09 1.69
N SER A 161 -0.60 18.55 2.89
CA SER A 161 -1.70 18.20 3.79
C SER A 161 -2.44 19.46 4.23
N ASP A 162 -3.77 19.40 4.24
CA ASP A 162 -4.62 20.46 4.79
C ASP A 162 -4.51 20.58 6.32
N SER A 163 -3.95 19.56 6.99
CA SER A 163 -3.67 19.62 8.43
C SER A 163 -2.41 20.43 8.76
N CYS A 164 -1.59 20.73 7.76
CA CYS A 164 -0.32 21.41 7.91
C CYS A 164 -0.45 22.90 7.58
N ARG A 165 -0.03 23.75 8.55
CA ARG A 165 0.02 25.19 8.36
C ARG A 165 0.94 25.59 7.20
N GLY A 166 2.02 24.82 6.98
CA GLY A 166 2.99 25.05 5.92
C GLY A 166 2.37 25.07 4.51
N LYS A 167 1.21 24.44 4.27
CA LYS A 167 0.49 24.56 3.00
C LYS A 167 0.14 26.01 2.65
N LYS A 168 -0.42 26.73 3.62
CA LYS A 168 -0.83 28.13 3.43
C LYS A 168 0.38 29.04 3.34
N GLU A 169 1.38 28.82 4.20
CA GLU A 169 2.61 29.61 4.22
C GLU A 169 3.38 29.46 2.91
N GLU A 170 3.49 28.22 2.38
CA GLU A 170 4.15 27.98 1.11
C GLU A 170 3.36 28.59 -0.06
N LEU A 171 2.03 28.53 -0.06
CA LEU A 171 1.22 29.18 -1.08
C LEU A 171 1.49 30.69 -1.16
N GLU A 172 1.50 31.37 0.00
CA GLU A 172 1.82 32.80 0.10
C GLU A 172 3.24 33.08 -0.40
N ASN A 173 4.23 32.27 0.01
CA ASN A 173 5.61 32.39 -0.45
C ASN A 173 5.76 32.26 -1.98
N ILE A 174 5.03 31.31 -2.59
CA ILE A 174 5.09 31.10 -4.05
C ILE A 174 4.43 32.25 -4.80
N ILE A 175 3.32 32.80 -4.29
CA ILE A 175 2.65 33.97 -4.87
C ILE A 175 3.60 35.17 -4.85
N ASP A 176 4.19 35.47 -3.70
CA ASP A 176 5.14 36.58 -3.54
C ASP A 176 6.39 36.38 -4.40
N ASN A 177 6.93 35.15 -4.44
CA ASN A 177 8.08 34.82 -5.28
C ASN A 177 7.77 35.07 -6.76
N ARG A 178 6.62 34.61 -7.26
CA ARG A 178 6.27 34.70 -8.69
C ARG A 178 5.79 36.07 -9.12
N HIS A 179 5.40 36.93 -8.18
CA HIS A 179 5.23 38.34 -8.46
C HIS A 179 6.57 39.00 -8.84
N ASP A 180 7.65 38.61 -8.15
CA ASP A 180 8.95 39.27 -8.26
C ASP A 180 9.94 38.60 -9.20
N PHE A 181 9.87 37.28 -9.32
CA PHE A 181 10.86 36.43 -9.96
C PHE A 181 10.25 35.46 -10.98
N GLU A 182 10.97 35.26 -12.08
CA GLU A 182 10.77 34.14 -12.99
C GLU A 182 11.96 33.18 -12.87
N ILE A 183 11.70 31.91 -12.53
CA ILE A 183 12.73 30.88 -12.46
C ILE A 183 13.02 30.41 -13.89
N MET A 184 14.26 30.60 -14.31
CA MET A 184 14.72 30.30 -15.67
C MET A 184 15.31 28.90 -15.80
N ALA A 185 15.94 28.41 -14.74
CA ALA A 185 16.55 27.09 -14.70
C ALA A 185 16.64 26.58 -13.26
N SER A 186 16.59 25.26 -13.09
CA SER A 186 16.84 24.61 -11.82
C SER A 186 17.67 23.34 -11.97
N THR A 187 18.34 22.96 -10.90
CA THR A 187 18.83 21.59 -10.73
C THR A 187 18.32 21.04 -9.42
N LEU A 188 17.79 19.82 -9.45
CA LEU A 188 17.18 19.16 -8.30
C LEU A 188 17.74 17.74 -8.20
N ARG A 189 18.22 17.38 -7.02
CA ARG A 189 18.74 16.03 -6.77
C ARG A 189 18.45 15.61 -5.35
N HIS A 190 17.70 14.52 -5.19
CA HIS A 190 17.48 13.89 -3.90
C HIS A 190 18.83 13.57 -3.23
N THR A 191 18.98 13.96 -1.96
CA THR A 191 20.22 13.82 -1.18
C THR A 191 20.05 13.02 0.08
N GLY A 192 18.87 13.03 0.69
CA GLY A 192 18.66 12.35 1.95
C GLY A 192 17.19 12.17 2.29
N LEU A 193 16.94 11.16 3.09
CA LEU A 193 15.62 10.81 3.58
C LEU A 193 15.74 10.31 5.02
N GLN A 194 14.88 10.82 5.89
CA GLN A 194 14.73 10.34 7.25
C GLN A 194 13.24 10.06 7.48
N ILE A 195 12.88 8.83 7.83
CA ILE A 195 11.52 8.43 8.20
C ILE A 195 11.54 8.08 9.68
N ASP A 196 10.53 8.53 10.43
CA ASP A 196 10.40 8.15 11.83
C ASP A 196 10.04 6.66 11.98
N PRO A 197 10.34 6.01 13.13
CA PRO A 197 10.08 4.58 13.30
C PRO A 197 8.61 4.17 13.18
N SER A 198 7.68 5.11 13.41
CA SER A 198 6.24 4.89 13.27
C SER A 198 5.72 5.07 11.84
N PHE A 199 6.56 5.48 10.88
CA PHE A 199 6.16 5.79 9.50
C PHE A 199 5.00 6.80 9.44
N THR A 200 5.06 7.80 10.31
CA THR A 200 4.08 8.88 10.43
C THR A 200 4.64 10.23 10.03
N ARG A 201 5.96 10.39 10.07
CA ARG A 201 6.67 11.62 9.74
C ARG A 201 7.93 11.33 8.96
N ALA A 202 8.29 12.24 8.07
CA ALA A 202 9.56 12.16 7.37
C ALA A 202 10.13 13.54 7.03
N THR A 203 11.44 13.58 6.86
CA THR A 203 12.18 14.72 6.31
C THR A 203 12.90 14.27 5.06
N VAL A 204 12.71 15.00 3.96
CA VAL A 204 13.36 14.75 2.67
C VAL A 204 14.29 15.91 2.36
N HIS A 205 15.55 15.62 2.06
CA HIS A 205 16.53 16.59 1.62
C HIS A 205 16.76 16.45 0.11
N THR A 206 16.80 17.60 -0.56
CA THR A 206 17.05 17.74 -2.00
C THR A 206 18.06 18.85 -2.22
N ALA A 207 19.23 18.51 -2.76
CA ALA A 207 20.14 19.53 -3.28
C ALA A 207 19.42 20.29 -4.41
N CYS A 208 19.33 21.61 -4.26
CA CYS A 208 18.60 22.46 -5.18
C CYS A 208 19.44 23.66 -5.62
N SER A 209 19.30 24.04 -6.88
CA SER A 209 19.68 25.37 -7.35
C SER A 209 18.59 25.96 -8.23
N PHE A 210 18.45 27.28 -8.17
CA PHE A 210 17.53 28.04 -9.00
C PHE A 210 18.26 29.24 -9.58
N THR A 211 18.17 29.41 -10.89
CA THR A 211 18.56 30.65 -11.57
C THR A 211 17.32 31.42 -11.90
N SER A 212 17.19 32.62 -11.37
CA SER A 212 15.95 33.40 -11.48
C SER A 212 16.23 34.81 -11.96
N ARG A 213 15.30 35.35 -12.75
CA ARG A 213 15.30 36.73 -13.23
C ARG A 213 14.29 37.55 -12.44
N VAL A 214 14.65 38.77 -12.09
CA VAL A 214 13.71 39.75 -11.52
C VAL A 214 12.82 40.33 -12.62
N ILE A 215 11.50 40.22 -12.47
CA ILE A 215 10.52 40.58 -13.52
C ILE A 215 9.65 41.79 -13.18
N THR A 216 9.84 42.40 -12.02
CA THR A 216 9.09 43.59 -11.59
C THR A 216 10.01 44.75 -11.20
N ASN A 217 9.51 45.98 -11.36
CA ASN A 217 10.13 47.19 -10.83
C ASN A 217 9.56 47.59 -9.46
N SER A 218 8.58 46.84 -8.95
CA SER A 218 7.86 47.11 -7.71
C SER A 218 7.73 45.83 -6.91
N PRO A 219 8.84 45.34 -6.31
CA PRO A 219 8.84 44.04 -5.67
C PRO A 219 7.94 43.99 -4.43
N GLN A 220 7.31 42.83 -4.21
CA GLN A 220 6.45 42.55 -3.06
C GLN A 220 7.14 41.67 -2.01
N SER A 221 8.13 40.88 -2.41
CA SER A 221 8.91 40.06 -1.48
C SER A 221 9.59 40.93 -0.42
N GLY A 222 9.42 40.52 0.85
CA GLY A 222 10.03 41.20 2.00
C GLY A 222 11.55 41.36 1.89
N GLY A 223 12.25 40.41 1.28
CA GLY A 223 13.70 40.54 1.11
C GLY A 223 14.10 41.51 0.00
N CYS A 224 13.29 41.65 -1.06
CA CYS A 224 13.52 42.67 -2.09
C CYS A 224 13.25 44.08 -1.55
N THR A 225 12.20 44.25 -0.76
CA THR A 225 11.88 45.55 -0.14
C THR A 225 12.94 45.96 0.89
N ALA A 226 13.49 45.00 1.65
CA ALA A 226 14.58 45.23 2.60
C ALA A 226 15.93 45.56 1.93
N SER A 227 16.18 45.05 0.72
CA SER A 227 17.41 45.28 -0.04
C SER A 227 17.11 45.49 -1.53
N PRO A 228 16.70 46.71 -1.95
CA PRO A 228 16.29 46.97 -3.34
C PRO A 228 17.37 46.65 -4.38
N SER A 229 18.65 46.75 -4.01
CA SER A 229 19.77 46.43 -4.89
C SER A 229 19.88 44.93 -5.23
N SER A 230 19.35 44.03 -4.38
CA SER A 230 19.34 42.59 -4.69
C SER A 230 18.26 42.20 -5.69
N CYS A 231 17.28 43.07 -5.96
CA CYS A 231 16.17 42.82 -6.86
C CYS A 231 16.09 43.86 -7.98
N ARG A 232 17.23 44.15 -8.63
CA ARG A 232 17.24 45.03 -9.79
C ARG A 232 16.47 44.39 -10.94
N PHE A 233 15.48 45.08 -11.50
CA PHE A 233 14.70 44.60 -12.65
C PHE A 233 15.61 44.10 -13.79
N GLY A 234 15.27 42.93 -14.34
CA GLY A 234 16.01 42.27 -15.40
C GLY A 234 17.32 41.60 -14.97
N SER A 235 17.77 41.78 -13.72
CA SER A 235 18.93 41.05 -13.21
C SER A 235 18.63 39.57 -13.06
N THR A 236 19.65 38.74 -13.28
CA THR A 236 19.59 37.29 -13.13
C THR A 236 20.64 36.87 -12.10
N GLN A 237 20.22 36.07 -11.13
CA GLN A 237 21.08 35.57 -10.08
C GLN A 237 20.72 34.10 -9.80
N ALA A 238 21.69 33.35 -9.26
CA ALA A 238 21.51 31.97 -8.88
C ALA A 238 21.56 31.82 -7.35
N VAL A 239 20.77 30.89 -6.84
CA VAL A 239 20.84 30.39 -5.47
C VAL A 239 21.09 28.89 -5.51
N ASP A 240 21.92 28.40 -4.60
CA ASP A 240 22.18 26.99 -4.41
C ASP A 240 22.17 26.63 -2.92
N GLY A 241 21.67 25.44 -2.61
CA GLY A 241 21.50 25.00 -1.24
C GLY A 241 20.82 23.65 -1.11
N ASP A 242 20.29 23.41 0.08
CA ASP A 242 19.49 22.27 0.46
C ASP A 242 18.04 22.71 0.62
N CYS A 243 17.18 22.19 -0.24
CA CYS A 243 15.74 22.32 -0.14
C CYS A 243 15.23 21.08 0.58
N TRP A 244 14.62 21.25 1.74
CA TRP A 244 14.09 20.13 2.51
C TRP A 244 12.61 20.30 2.82
N THR A 245 11.91 19.18 2.84
CA THR A 245 10.48 19.11 3.12
C THR A 245 10.22 18.24 4.34
N THR A 246 9.27 18.64 5.17
CA THR A 246 8.67 17.76 6.18
C THR A 246 7.42 17.12 5.59
N ASN A 247 7.11 15.91 6.05
CA ASN A 247 6.02 15.11 5.54
C ASN A 247 5.23 14.49 6.68
N VAL A 248 3.93 14.31 6.46
CA VAL A 248 3.03 13.59 7.34
C VAL A 248 2.37 12.44 6.59
N TYR A 249 2.17 11.32 7.28
CA TYR A 249 1.42 10.20 6.74
C TYR A 249 -0.01 10.25 7.26
N GLU A 250 -0.98 10.42 6.37
CA GLU A 250 -2.40 10.41 6.72
C GLU A 250 -3.23 9.90 5.55
N ARG A 251 -4.36 9.25 5.88
CA ARG A 251 -5.31 8.73 4.88
C ARG A 251 -4.66 7.78 3.85
N GLY A 252 -3.71 6.95 4.32
CA GLY A 252 -3.07 5.93 3.48
C GLY A 252 -2.00 6.46 2.51
N ARG A 253 -1.48 7.68 2.69
CA ARG A 253 -0.37 8.18 1.87
C ARG A 253 0.45 9.25 2.58
N TRP A 254 1.62 9.52 2.02
CA TRP A 254 2.44 10.66 2.39
C TRP A 254 1.92 11.96 1.76
N TRP A 255 2.04 13.04 2.54
CA TRP A 255 1.75 14.42 2.18
C TRP A 255 2.90 15.32 2.61
N LEU A 256 3.12 16.40 1.86
CA LEU A 256 4.03 17.48 2.28
C LEU A 256 3.40 18.25 3.44
N CYS A 257 4.21 18.74 4.36
CA CYS A 257 3.75 19.53 5.50
C CYS A 257 4.36 20.93 5.50
N ASP A 258 5.69 21.00 5.43
CA ASP A 258 6.44 22.25 5.34
C ASP A 258 7.57 22.12 4.30
N SER A 259 8.03 23.26 3.80
CA SER A 259 9.15 23.41 2.87
C SER A 259 10.12 24.46 3.40
N HIS A 260 11.42 24.19 3.22
CA HIS A 260 12.47 25.01 3.77
C HIS A 260 13.68 25.05 2.83
N PHE A 261 14.48 26.10 2.97
CA PHE A 261 15.73 26.27 2.24
C PHE A 261 16.88 26.59 3.19
N ALA A 262 18.01 25.91 2.99
CA ALA A 262 19.27 26.22 3.64
C ALA A 262 20.33 26.51 2.56
N PRO A 263 20.92 27.72 2.49
CA PRO A 263 21.89 28.06 1.46
C PRO A 263 23.19 27.28 1.62
N ARG A 264 23.87 27.03 0.50
CA ARG A 264 25.25 26.59 0.53
C ARG A 264 26.17 27.80 0.78
N GLY A 265 26.62 27.96 2.02
CA GLY A 265 27.47 29.08 2.43
C GLY A 265 26.66 30.26 2.94
N ALA A 266 27.19 31.48 2.76
CA ALA A 266 26.59 32.67 3.34
C ALA A 266 25.24 33.00 2.67
N LEU A 267 24.22 33.26 3.50
CA LEU A 267 22.90 33.63 3.00
C LEU A 267 22.90 35.02 2.36
N THR A 268 22.81 35.05 1.02
CA THR A 268 22.82 36.28 0.23
C THR A 268 21.52 37.07 0.36
N ALA A 269 21.57 38.39 0.11
CA ALA A 269 20.37 39.22 0.09
C ALA A 269 19.37 38.76 -1.00
N PHE A 270 19.88 38.31 -2.14
CA PHE A 270 19.06 37.71 -3.19
C PHE A 270 18.37 36.42 -2.73
N ALA A 271 19.08 35.52 -2.04
CA ALA A 271 18.47 34.30 -1.50
C ALA A 271 17.39 34.60 -0.46
N ARG A 272 17.60 35.59 0.43
CA ARG A 272 16.55 36.04 1.36
C ARG A 272 15.31 36.54 0.63
N ALA A 273 15.51 37.37 -0.39
CA ALA A 273 14.43 37.88 -1.22
C ALA A 273 13.71 36.77 -1.99
N PHE A 274 14.45 35.83 -2.57
CA PHE A 274 13.87 34.75 -3.36
C PHE A 274 12.99 33.82 -2.51
N PHE A 275 13.42 33.43 -1.30
CA PHE A 275 12.64 32.52 -0.44
C PHE A 275 11.81 33.22 0.65
N GLY A 276 11.66 34.55 0.61
CA GLY A 276 10.89 35.28 1.61
C GLY A 276 11.44 35.20 3.05
N MET A 277 12.74 34.91 3.20
CA MET A 277 13.37 34.76 4.53
C MET A 277 13.63 36.13 5.16
N ARG A 278 13.19 36.31 6.41
CA ARG A 278 13.45 37.52 7.20
C ARG A 278 14.90 37.61 7.69
#